data_AF-A0AAV4I758-F1
#
_entry.id   AF-A0AAV4I758-F1
#
_cell.length_a   1.000
_cell.length_b   1.000
_cell.length_c   1.000
_cell.angle_alpha   90.00
_cell.angle_beta   90.00
_cell.angle_gamma   90.00
#
_symmetry.space_group_name_H-M   'P 1'
#
loop_
_entity.id
_entity.type
_entity.pdbx_description
1 polymer ?
#
loop_
_entity_poly.entity_id
_entity_poly.type
_entity_poly.pdbx_seq_one_letter_code
_entity_poly.pdbx_strand_id
1 'polypeptide(L)'
;MYARYSKMVDCQRKKQEVADANSDKIQEENESLSQKEVAADVPAPDDSTEKVATEEKAQAEERGSDDTKDAGCTDAEKEEQKILNLDELWQRLCDAPPECHSLLKKNLSQEIFDELKDKVSAFKGRLEDCIRSVADLENSGLRRMSLACCSAKNAVEDSGEAERLFTRLRDATDSKSLLRKNLTNNIFAQLKGLKTKFGGTLLDCIRSGCENTDSGVGVYACDPDAYTTFAPLLDAVIRDYHKVSELKHPNPDFGDVDKLDFGNLDPSGEMIVSTRVRVGRSHDSYGFPPVLKKEERVEMEQKTVEALKKLDGELKGSYHPLTGMSKETQKQLTEDHFLFNDSDRFLRAAGGYNDWPTGRGIYFNDKKTFLVWVNEEDHLRFISMQMGGDLREVYTRLVKAIRALESSGLSFAKRDGLGYLTFCPSNLGTTLRASVHIKIPKLSQTPEFKAFCDKYNIQARGIHGEHTESVGGVYDISNKRRLGLTEIEAIQEMRRGVEAVIAEEKKLAGK
;
A
#
# COMPACT_ATOMS: atom_id res chain seq x y z
N MET A 1 3.27 -1.52 -37.21
CA MET A 1 3.40 -1.74 -35.76
C MET A 1 4.77 -2.25 -35.34
N TYR A 2 5.38 -3.25 -36.00
CA TYR A 2 6.79 -3.64 -35.78
C TYR A 2 7.77 -2.45 -35.92
N ALA A 3 7.51 -1.54 -36.88
CA ALA A 3 8.26 -0.29 -37.03
C ALA A 3 8.09 0.71 -35.87
N ARG A 4 7.03 0.61 -35.04
CA ARG A 4 6.87 1.44 -33.83
C ARG A 4 7.59 0.80 -32.63
N TYR A 5 7.58 -0.54 -32.51
CA TYR A 5 8.32 -1.27 -31.48
C TYR A 5 9.83 -1.22 -31.71
N SER A 6 10.31 -1.39 -32.95
CA SER A 6 11.72 -1.18 -33.31
C SER A 6 12.14 0.25 -33.01
N LYS A 7 11.31 1.26 -33.33
CA LYS A 7 11.57 2.66 -32.96
C LYS A 7 11.59 2.88 -31.45
N MET A 8 10.82 2.13 -30.66
CA MET A 8 10.80 2.21 -29.20
C MET A 8 12.07 1.61 -28.60
N VAL A 9 12.49 0.42 -29.05
CA VAL A 9 13.75 -0.23 -28.65
C VAL A 9 14.96 0.60 -29.10
N ASP A 10 14.93 1.15 -30.31
CA ASP A 10 15.94 2.09 -30.79
C ASP A 10 15.93 3.41 -30.03
N CYS A 11 14.77 3.90 -29.60
CA CYS A 11 14.64 5.10 -28.77
C CYS A 11 15.17 4.86 -27.35
N GLN A 12 14.91 3.70 -26.75
CA GLN A 12 15.46 3.31 -25.45
C GLN A 12 16.98 3.11 -25.52
N ARG A 13 17.48 2.46 -26.59
CA ARG A 13 18.93 2.34 -26.85
C ARG A 13 19.58 3.72 -27.01
N LYS A 14 18.99 4.61 -27.82
CA LYS A 14 19.50 5.98 -28.00
C LYS A 14 19.41 6.83 -26.73
N LYS A 15 18.38 6.64 -25.90
CA LYS A 15 18.26 7.30 -24.60
C LYS A 15 19.33 6.82 -23.63
N GLN A 16 19.69 5.54 -23.66
CA GLN A 16 20.81 4.99 -22.89
C GLN A 16 22.15 5.54 -23.38
N GLU A 17 22.39 5.55 -24.70
CA GLU A 17 23.60 6.13 -25.30
C GLU A 17 23.76 7.64 -24.97
N VAL A 18 22.66 8.40 -24.94
CA VAL A 18 22.68 9.83 -24.56
C VAL A 18 22.89 10.02 -23.05
N ALA A 19 22.33 9.13 -22.21
CA ALA A 19 22.58 9.16 -20.77
C ALA A 19 24.05 8.85 -20.45
N ASP A 20 24.64 7.87 -21.14
CA ASP A 20 26.05 7.51 -21.01
C ASP A 20 26.95 8.67 -21.49
N ALA A 21 26.65 9.28 -22.65
CA ALA A 21 27.42 10.44 -23.16
C ALA A 21 27.31 11.71 -22.29
N ASN A 22 26.17 11.94 -21.64
CA ASN A 22 26.02 13.05 -20.70
C ASN A 22 26.75 12.78 -19.37
N SER A 23 26.83 11.52 -18.94
CA SER A 23 27.61 11.12 -17.76
C SER A 23 29.10 11.39 -17.99
N ASP A 24 29.63 11.06 -19.17
CA ASP A 24 31.04 11.29 -19.52
C ASP A 24 31.37 12.79 -19.56
N LYS A 25 30.47 13.62 -20.10
CA LYS A 25 30.64 15.09 -20.09
C LYS A 25 30.63 15.70 -18.70
N ILE A 26 29.76 15.23 -17.81
CA ILE A 26 29.70 15.70 -16.43
C ILE A 26 30.95 15.27 -15.66
N GLN A 27 31.52 14.11 -15.99
CA GLN A 27 32.77 13.65 -15.41
C GLN A 27 33.98 14.48 -15.89
N GLU A 28 34.04 14.84 -17.18
CA GLU A 28 35.05 15.77 -17.71
C GLU A 28 34.92 17.19 -17.13
N GLU A 29 33.69 17.70 -16.96
CA GLU A 29 33.46 19.02 -16.35
C GLU A 29 33.88 19.05 -14.88
N ASN A 30 33.60 17.99 -14.12
CA ASN A 30 33.99 17.88 -12.71
C ASN A 30 35.51 17.69 -12.54
N GLU A 31 36.19 16.97 -13.45
CA GLU A 31 37.66 16.91 -13.48
C GLU A 31 38.28 18.28 -13.81
N SER A 32 37.62 19.08 -14.67
CA SER A 32 38.07 20.44 -15.00
C SER A 32 37.86 21.45 -13.86
N LEU A 33 36.82 21.25 -13.03
CA LEU A 33 36.51 22.09 -11.86
C LEU A 33 37.45 21.76 -10.69
N SER A 34 37.72 20.47 -10.47
CA SER A 34 38.72 19.97 -9.52
C SER A 34 40.11 20.55 -9.78
N GLN A 35 40.52 20.69 -11.05
CA GLN A 35 41.81 21.32 -11.41
C GLN A 35 41.85 22.83 -11.20
N LYS A 36 40.69 23.51 -11.11
CA LYS A 36 40.61 24.97 -10.87
C LYS A 36 40.58 25.35 -9.38
N GLU A 37 40.11 24.46 -8.50
CA GLU A 37 40.03 24.74 -7.06
C GLU A 37 41.38 24.61 -6.31
N VAL A 38 42.42 24.05 -6.94
CA VAL A 38 43.77 23.93 -6.34
C VAL A 38 44.60 25.24 -6.44
N ALA A 39 44.06 26.32 -7.02
CA ALA A 39 44.83 27.53 -7.36
C ALA A 39 44.44 28.82 -6.61
N ALA A 40 43.71 28.76 -5.49
CA ALA A 40 43.33 29.97 -4.73
C ALA A 40 43.87 29.93 -3.28
N ASP A 41 44.96 30.66 -3.05
CA ASP A 41 45.52 30.99 -1.73
C ASP A 41 44.58 31.93 -0.94
N VAL A 42 44.38 31.65 0.35
CA VAL A 42 43.59 32.47 1.29
C VAL A 42 44.53 33.06 2.36
N PRO A 43 44.53 34.38 2.63
CA PRO A 43 45.20 34.94 3.80
C PRO A 43 44.24 35.08 5.01
N ALA A 44 44.82 34.93 6.21
CA ALA A 44 44.18 34.94 7.52
C ALA A 44 43.87 36.38 8.05
N PRO A 45 43.07 36.54 9.13
CA PRO A 45 42.36 37.78 9.45
C PRO A 45 43.14 38.72 10.41
N ASP A 46 42.79 40.00 10.40
CA ASP A 46 43.30 41.02 11.32
C ASP A 46 42.19 41.68 12.14
N ASP A 47 42.59 42.07 13.34
CA ASP A 47 41.86 42.43 14.56
C ASP A 47 41.91 43.97 14.75
N SER A 48 40.79 44.62 15.10
CA SER A 48 40.81 45.99 15.63
C SER A 48 39.50 46.40 16.36
N THR A 49 39.56 46.28 17.69
CA THR A 49 39.18 47.28 18.74
C THR A 49 37.80 47.97 18.69
N GLU A 50 36.84 47.76 19.60
CA GLU A 50 36.76 48.04 21.07
C GLU A 50 36.22 49.46 21.43
N LYS A 51 35.36 49.51 22.48
CA LYS A 51 34.68 50.66 23.18
C LYS A 51 33.22 50.91 22.70
N VAL A 52 32.15 51.01 23.53
CA VAL A 52 31.92 51.58 24.87
C VAL A 52 30.75 50.84 25.57
N ALA A 53 30.73 50.88 26.91
CA ALA A 53 29.88 50.15 27.85
C ALA A 53 28.48 50.75 28.14
N THR A 54 27.58 49.86 28.60
CA THR A 54 26.56 49.97 29.68
C THR A 54 25.76 51.26 29.93
N GLU A 55 24.41 51.14 29.88
CA GLU A 55 23.32 51.76 30.68
C GLU A 55 22.01 51.46 29.89
N GLU A 56 20.82 51.09 30.39
CA GLU A 56 20.13 51.22 31.68
C GLU A 56 18.96 50.20 31.75
N LYS A 57 18.63 49.75 32.97
CA LYS A 57 17.43 49.00 33.36
C LYS A 57 16.47 49.96 34.07
N ALA A 58 15.16 49.77 33.84
CA ALA A 58 14.02 49.99 34.77
C ALA A 58 13.63 51.43 35.21
N GLN A 59 12.33 51.75 35.07
CA GLN A 59 11.41 52.38 36.06
C GLN A 59 10.09 52.76 35.35
N ALA A 60 8.94 52.19 35.78
CA ALA A 60 7.96 52.71 36.76
C ALA A 60 6.89 53.62 36.08
N GLU A 61 5.61 53.23 36.03
CA GLU A 61 4.56 53.49 37.05
C GLU A 61 4.43 54.98 37.43
N GLU A 62 3.31 55.61 37.06
CA GLU A 62 2.36 56.33 37.96
C GLU A 62 1.54 57.42 37.23
N ARG A 63 0.22 57.36 37.49
CA ARG A 63 -0.80 58.42 37.68
C ARG A 63 -2.15 57.66 37.66
N GLY A 64 -2.69 57.21 38.79
CA GLY A 64 -3.16 57.96 39.98
C GLY A 64 -4.66 58.27 39.77
N SER A 65 -5.60 57.44 40.26
CA SER A 65 -6.23 57.44 41.60
C SER A 65 -7.04 58.71 41.91
N ASP A 66 -8.36 58.58 42.09
CA ASP A 66 -9.05 59.22 43.21
C ASP A 66 -10.36 58.51 43.58
N ASP A 67 -10.59 58.44 44.89
CA ASP A 67 -11.58 57.70 45.66
C ASP A 67 -12.95 58.40 45.74
N THR A 68 -14.04 57.64 45.94
CA THR A 68 -14.98 57.90 47.06
C THR A 68 -15.90 56.68 47.34
N LYS A 69 -15.59 56.01 48.46
CA LYS A 69 -16.47 55.68 49.62
C LYS A 69 -17.87 55.06 49.41
N ASP A 70 -17.92 53.75 49.61
CA ASP A 70 -18.44 53.05 50.82
C ASP A 70 -19.79 53.48 51.45
N ALA A 71 -20.75 52.55 51.45
CA ALA A 71 -21.61 52.24 52.61
C ALA A 71 -22.50 51.00 52.33
N GLY A 72 -22.41 49.97 53.17
CA GLY A 72 -23.56 49.11 53.50
C GLY A 72 -23.38 47.61 53.32
N CYS A 73 -22.72 46.97 54.29
CA CYS A 73 -22.86 45.54 54.58
C CYS A 73 -24.21 45.29 55.28
N THR A 74 -25.03 44.34 54.82
CA THR A 74 -25.83 43.43 55.67
C THR A 74 -26.34 42.23 54.85
N ASP A 75 -25.93 41.04 55.31
CA ASP A 75 -26.68 39.79 55.42
C ASP A 75 -27.22 39.02 54.19
N ALA A 76 -26.92 37.71 54.23
CA ALA A 76 -27.40 36.57 53.42
C ALA A 76 -26.67 36.37 52.07
N GLU A 77 -25.79 35.38 51.85
CA GLU A 77 -25.82 33.99 52.35
C GLU A 77 -27.25 33.43 52.43
N LYS A 78 -27.97 33.50 51.31
CA LYS A 78 -29.08 32.62 50.89
C LYS A 78 -29.72 33.17 49.62
N GLU A 79 -29.23 32.73 48.47
CA GLU A 79 -30.15 32.46 47.36
C GLU A 79 -29.87 31.03 46.91
N GLU A 80 -30.60 30.13 47.56
CA GLU A 80 -30.82 28.77 47.11
C GLU A 80 -31.05 28.76 45.60
N GLN A 81 -30.41 27.77 44.96
CA GLN A 81 -30.79 27.25 43.66
C GLN A 81 -32.31 27.28 43.53
N LYS A 82 -32.82 28.18 42.70
CA LYS A 82 -34.16 28.02 42.15
C LYS A 82 -34.11 26.77 41.30
N ILE A 83 -34.57 25.66 41.87
CA ILE A 83 -34.79 24.40 41.17
C ILE A 83 -35.68 24.74 39.98
N LEU A 84 -35.10 24.80 38.79
CA LEU A 84 -35.85 24.90 37.55
C LEU A 84 -36.64 23.61 37.42
N ASN A 85 -37.96 23.71 37.58
CA ASN A 85 -38.86 22.61 37.31
C ASN A 85 -38.63 22.16 35.86
N LEU A 86 -38.62 20.84 35.61
CA LEU A 86 -38.51 20.27 34.26
C LEU A 86 -39.51 20.92 33.29
N ASP A 87 -40.71 21.24 33.79
CA ASP A 87 -41.74 21.94 33.02
C ASP A 87 -41.35 23.38 32.64
N GLU A 88 -40.62 24.09 33.50
CA GLU A 88 -40.11 25.43 33.20
C GLU A 88 -38.96 25.39 32.19
N LEU A 89 -38.11 24.36 32.24
CA LEU A 89 -37.04 24.16 31.24
C LEU A 89 -37.61 23.84 29.87
N TRP A 90 -38.63 22.99 29.82
CA TRP A 90 -39.36 22.68 28.60
C TRP A 90 -40.01 23.93 28.01
N GLN A 91 -40.66 24.74 28.85
CA GLN A 91 -41.34 25.93 28.35
C GLN A 91 -40.37 26.99 27.82
N ARG A 92 -39.19 27.14 28.44
CA ARG A 92 -38.13 28.01 27.89
C ARG A 92 -37.56 27.51 26.56
N LEU A 93 -37.56 26.19 26.33
CA LEU A 93 -37.14 25.60 25.06
C LEU A 93 -38.19 25.84 23.97
N CYS A 94 -39.48 25.73 24.31
CA CYS A 94 -40.60 26.06 23.42
C CYS A 94 -40.64 27.55 23.06
N ASP A 95 -40.38 28.43 24.04
CA ASP A 95 -40.39 29.89 23.89
C ASP A 95 -39.09 30.45 23.27
N ALA A 96 -38.11 29.59 22.94
CA ALA A 96 -36.84 30.01 22.36
C ALA A 96 -37.05 30.68 20.98
N PRO A 97 -36.28 31.73 20.64
CA PRO A 97 -36.43 32.45 19.37
C PRO A 97 -36.35 31.56 18.12
N PRO A 98 -36.95 31.96 16.97
CA PRO A 98 -36.91 31.18 15.73
C PRO A 98 -35.49 30.91 15.22
N GLU A 99 -34.55 31.82 15.45
CA GLU A 99 -33.11 31.67 15.15
C GLU A 99 -32.35 30.68 16.04
N CYS A 100 -33.00 30.05 17.04
CA CYS A 100 -32.35 29.04 17.87
C CYS A 100 -32.16 27.71 17.10
N HIS A 101 -30.93 27.45 16.67
CA HIS A 101 -30.55 26.23 15.92
C HIS A 101 -30.20 25.02 16.79
N SER A 102 -30.56 25.02 18.08
CA SER A 102 -30.28 23.93 19.01
C SER A 102 -30.82 22.58 18.49
N LEU A 103 -29.96 21.55 18.52
CA LEU A 103 -30.34 20.18 18.18
C LEU A 103 -31.42 19.63 19.13
N LEU A 104 -31.48 20.13 20.37
CA LEU A 104 -32.53 19.80 21.33
C LEU A 104 -33.89 20.33 20.84
N LYS A 105 -33.97 21.59 20.40
CA LYS A 105 -35.21 22.19 19.86
C LYS A 105 -35.70 21.47 18.60
N LYS A 106 -34.78 20.96 17.77
CA LYS A 106 -35.13 20.25 16.52
C LYS A 106 -35.65 18.83 16.74
N ASN A 107 -35.21 18.14 17.79
CA ASN A 107 -35.41 16.70 17.93
C ASN A 107 -36.16 16.27 19.20
N LEU A 108 -36.36 17.18 20.16
CA LEU A 108 -37.10 16.90 21.39
C LEU A 108 -38.57 17.31 21.18
N SER A 109 -39.45 16.34 20.95
CA SER A 109 -40.90 16.54 20.89
C SER A 109 -41.53 16.46 22.28
N GLN A 110 -42.75 17.00 22.44
CA GLN A 110 -43.52 16.91 23.69
C GLN A 110 -43.67 15.45 24.16
N GLU A 111 -43.98 14.53 23.23
CA GLU A 111 -44.13 13.11 23.53
C GLU A 111 -42.83 12.48 24.07
N ILE A 112 -41.67 12.85 23.51
CA ILE A 112 -40.36 12.37 23.99
C ILE A 112 -40.03 12.97 25.35
N PHE A 113 -40.38 14.25 25.56
CA PHE A 113 -40.18 14.94 26.83
C PHE A 113 -41.01 14.31 27.95
N ASP A 114 -42.28 14.01 27.69
CA ASP A 114 -43.20 13.39 28.65
C ASP A 114 -42.76 11.95 28.98
N GLU A 115 -42.30 11.17 27.99
CA GLU A 115 -41.71 9.85 28.21
C GLU A 115 -40.47 9.87 29.12
N LEU A 116 -39.62 10.89 28.95
CA LEU A 116 -38.41 11.06 29.77
C LEU A 116 -38.78 11.47 31.19
N LYS A 117 -39.78 12.33 31.35
CA LYS A 117 -40.29 12.78 32.65
C LYS A 117 -40.89 11.62 33.45
N ASP A 118 -41.65 10.76 32.79
CA ASP A 118 -42.21 9.54 33.40
C ASP A 118 -41.11 8.57 33.84
N LYS A 119 -40.07 8.37 33.01
CA LYS A 119 -38.92 7.50 33.35
C LYS A 119 -38.07 8.04 34.51
N VAL A 120 -37.96 9.36 34.65
CA VAL A 120 -37.25 10.02 35.77
C VAL A 120 -38.02 9.89 37.08
N SER A 121 -39.36 9.93 37.05
CA SER A 121 -40.21 9.75 38.23
C SER A 121 -40.11 8.36 38.88
N ALA A 122 -39.68 7.35 38.10
CA ALA A 122 -39.52 5.96 38.55
C ALA A 122 -38.23 5.71 39.37
N PHE A 123 -37.28 6.66 39.41
CA PHE A 123 -36.03 6.55 40.17
C PHE A 123 -36.08 7.44 41.42
N LYS A 124 -36.44 6.84 42.57
CA LYS A 124 -36.49 7.55 43.87
C LYS A 124 -35.08 7.92 44.39
N GLY A 125 -34.63 9.14 44.06
CA GLY A 125 -33.58 9.93 44.72
C GLY A 125 -32.13 9.64 44.27
N ARG A 126 -31.20 10.60 44.12
CA ARG A 126 -31.23 12.07 43.96
C ARG A 126 -30.60 12.37 42.60
N LEU A 127 -31.30 13.12 41.75
CA LEU A 127 -30.90 13.39 40.36
C LEU A 127 -29.56 14.15 40.25
N GLU A 128 -29.18 14.92 41.28
CA GLU A 128 -27.96 15.74 41.30
C GLU A 128 -26.66 14.94 41.46
N ASP A 129 -26.68 13.86 42.26
CA ASP A 129 -25.52 12.97 42.42
C ASP A 129 -25.34 12.07 41.19
N CYS A 130 -26.44 11.80 40.48
CA CYS A 130 -26.44 11.12 39.19
C CYS A 130 -25.88 12.03 38.07
N ILE A 131 -26.24 13.32 38.03
CA ILE A 131 -25.73 14.27 37.03
C ILE A 131 -24.23 14.55 37.19
N ARG A 132 -23.68 14.62 38.42
CA ARG A 132 -22.22 14.73 38.63
C ARG A 132 -21.47 13.47 38.19
N SER A 133 -22.00 12.29 38.50
CA SER A 133 -21.41 11.03 38.03
C SER A 133 -21.56 10.84 36.51
N VAL A 134 -22.64 11.37 35.91
CA VAL A 134 -22.86 11.37 34.46
C VAL A 134 -21.91 12.35 33.78
N ALA A 135 -21.65 13.55 34.31
CA ALA A 135 -20.68 14.48 33.73
C ALA A 135 -19.24 13.93 33.75
N ASP A 136 -18.84 13.20 34.80
CA ASP A 136 -17.56 12.49 34.87
C ASP A 136 -17.52 11.23 33.97
N LEU A 137 -18.69 10.61 33.73
CA LEU A 137 -18.87 9.54 32.74
C LEU A 137 -19.02 10.06 31.29
N GLU A 138 -19.38 11.32 31.05
CA GLU A 138 -19.58 11.87 29.70
C GLU A 138 -18.24 12.15 29.01
N ASN A 139 -17.19 12.45 29.76
CA ASN A 139 -15.83 12.53 29.22
C ASN A 139 -15.18 11.16 28.93
N SER A 140 -15.69 10.06 29.50
CA SER A 140 -15.08 8.71 29.35
C SER A 140 -15.99 7.64 28.70
N GLY A 141 -17.31 7.86 28.65
CA GLY A 141 -18.33 6.88 28.26
C GLY A 141 -19.14 7.25 27.02
N LEU A 142 -19.39 8.53 26.72
CA LEU A 142 -20.20 8.92 25.56
C LEU A 142 -19.49 8.67 24.22
N ARG A 143 -18.15 8.72 24.21
CA ARG A 143 -17.34 8.22 23.07
C ARG A 143 -17.47 6.70 22.88
N ARG A 144 -17.62 5.92 23.95
CA ARG A 144 -17.72 4.45 23.84
C ARG A 144 -19.12 3.99 23.41
N MET A 145 -20.19 4.65 23.85
CA MET A 145 -21.58 4.30 23.47
C MET A 145 -21.98 4.78 22.07
N SER A 146 -21.52 5.97 21.63
CA SER A 146 -21.69 6.43 20.25
C SER A 146 -20.93 5.53 19.26
N LEU A 147 -19.68 5.16 19.57
CA LEU A 147 -18.96 4.16 18.77
C LEU A 147 -19.63 2.79 18.83
N ALA A 148 -20.13 2.33 19.98
CA ALA A 148 -20.76 1.01 20.09
C ALA A 148 -22.09 0.92 19.30
N CYS A 149 -22.91 1.97 19.29
CA CYS A 149 -24.18 1.97 18.56
C CYS A 149 -23.97 2.15 17.05
N CYS A 150 -23.02 2.99 16.62
CA CYS A 150 -22.59 3.05 15.22
C CYS A 150 -21.91 1.75 14.76
N SER A 151 -21.07 1.15 15.61
CA SER A 151 -20.42 -0.14 15.33
C SER A 151 -21.43 -1.28 15.24
N ALA A 152 -22.49 -1.26 16.04
CA ALA A 152 -23.56 -2.26 15.96
C ALA A 152 -24.39 -2.09 14.69
N LYS A 153 -24.73 -0.85 14.29
CA LYS A 153 -25.40 -0.58 13.01
C LYS A 153 -24.57 -1.00 11.81
N ASN A 154 -23.29 -0.59 11.77
CA ASN A 154 -22.37 -0.98 10.70
C ASN A 154 -22.16 -2.50 10.65
N ALA A 155 -22.08 -3.18 11.80
CA ALA A 155 -21.95 -4.64 11.83
C ALA A 155 -23.19 -5.37 11.30
N VAL A 156 -24.39 -4.82 11.52
CA VAL A 156 -25.64 -5.38 10.97
C VAL A 156 -25.75 -5.13 9.46
N GLU A 157 -25.35 -3.94 8.98
CA GLU A 157 -25.28 -3.63 7.55
C GLU A 157 -24.22 -4.45 6.81
N ASP A 158 -23.01 -4.58 7.39
CA ASP A 158 -21.92 -5.42 6.86
C ASP A 158 -22.33 -6.89 6.79
N SER A 159 -23.04 -7.39 7.80
CA SER A 159 -23.57 -8.76 7.76
C SER A 159 -24.62 -8.89 6.65
N GLY A 160 -25.58 -7.96 6.52
CA GLY A 160 -26.57 -8.01 5.43
C GLY A 160 -25.93 -8.05 4.04
N GLU A 161 -24.91 -7.23 3.80
CA GLU A 161 -24.19 -7.16 2.53
C GLU A 161 -23.30 -8.40 2.31
N ALA A 162 -22.68 -8.94 3.35
CA ALA A 162 -21.93 -10.19 3.25
C ALA A 162 -22.83 -11.35 2.79
N GLU A 163 -24.04 -11.50 3.34
CA GLU A 163 -24.93 -12.59 2.91
C GLU A 163 -25.41 -12.37 1.45
N ARG A 164 -25.64 -11.11 1.07
CA ARG A 164 -26.03 -10.75 -0.30
C ARG A 164 -24.93 -11.10 -1.31
N LEU A 165 -23.68 -10.70 -1.05
CA LEU A 165 -22.55 -11.00 -1.93
C LEU A 165 -22.24 -12.50 -1.98
N PHE A 166 -22.41 -13.20 -0.85
CA PHE A 166 -22.27 -14.65 -0.81
C PHE A 166 -23.33 -15.33 -1.69
N THR A 167 -24.60 -14.89 -1.61
CA THR A 167 -25.69 -15.38 -2.46
C THR A 167 -25.37 -15.14 -3.95
N ARG A 168 -24.96 -13.91 -4.31
CA ARG A 168 -24.55 -13.58 -5.69
C ARG A 168 -23.45 -14.51 -6.22
N LEU A 169 -22.45 -14.83 -5.39
CA LEU A 169 -21.38 -15.76 -5.74
C LEU A 169 -21.89 -17.19 -5.93
N ARG A 170 -22.87 -17.64 -5.13
CA ARG A 170 -23.49 -18.97 -5.28
C ARG A 170 -24.29 -19.07 -6.58
N ASP A 171 -25.04 -18.02 -6.90
CA ASP A 171 -25.90 -17.94 -8.09
C ASP A 171 -25.11 -17.87 -9.40
N ALA A 172 -23.86 -17.38 -9.36
CA ALA A 172 -22.93 -17.38 -10.48
C ALA A 172 -22.40 -18.80 -10.80
N THR A 173 -23.26 -19.64 -11.37
CA THR A 173 -22.97 -21.06 -11.66
C THR A 173 -21.83 -21.28 -12.66
N ASP A 174 -21.55 -20.31 -13.51
CA ASP A 174 -20.47 -20.29 -14.49
C ASP A 174 -19.11 -19.84 -13.91
N SER A 175 -19.09 -19.27 -12.71
CA SER A 175 -17.86 -18.82 -12.06
C SER A 175 -16.93 -20.00 -11.74
N LYS A 176 -15.67 -19.85 -12.17
CA LYS A 176 -14.57 -20.79 -11.94
C LYS A 176 -13.60 -20.32 -10.85
N SER A 177 -13.97 -19.26 -10.13
CA SER A 177 -13.10 -18.64 -9.12
C SER A 177 -12.75 -19.61 -7.99
N LEU A 178 -11.51 -19.51 -7.49
CA LEU A 178 -11.11 -20.25 -6.30
C LEU A 178 -11.91 -19.83 -5.06
N LEU A 179 -12.34 -18.57 -5.00
CA LEU A 179 -13.30 -18.07 -4.02
C LEU A 179 -14.57 -18.92 -4.05
N ARG A 180 -15.22 -19.06 -5.23
CA ARG A 180 -16.47 -19.83 -5.33
C ARG A 180 -16.28 -21.28 -4.91
N LYS A 181 -15.17 -21.89 -5.35
CA LYS A 181 -14.81 -23.27 -5.02
C LYS A 181 -14.65 -23.48 -3.51
N ASN A 182 -13.98 -22.57 -2.82
CA ASN A 182 -13.54 -22.77 -1.43
C ASN A 182 -14.45 -22.12 -0.37
N LEU A 183 -15.21 -21.07 -0.70
CA LEU A 183 -16.16 -20.46 0.23
C LEU A 183 -17.46 -21.28 0.26
N THR A 184 -17.47 -22.32 1.10
CA THR A 184 -18.67 -23.14 1.36
C THR A 184 -19.62 -22.45 2.34
N ASN A 185 -20.88 -22.90 2.42
CA ASN A 185 -21.84 -22.40 3.41
C ASN A 185 -21.30 -22.50 4.85
N ASN A 186 -20.57 -23.59 5.16
CA ASN A 186 -19.98 -23.80 6.48
C ASN A 186 -18.86 -22.78 6.75
N ILE A 187 -17.93 -22.61 5.80
CA ILE A 187 -16.83 -21.63 5.94
C ILE A 187 -17.39 -20.21 6.02
N PHE A 188 -18.40 -19.88 5.22
CA PHE A 188 -19.05 -18.56 5.29
C PHE A 188 -19.69 -18.31 6.66
N ALA A 189 -20.49 -19.26 7.17
CA ALA A 189 -21.11 -19.15 8.48
C ALA A 189 -20.09 -19.02 9.62
N GLN A 190 -18.96 -19.72 9.52
CA GLN A 190 -17.86 -19.65 10.49
C GLN A 190 -17.19 -18.26 10.50
N LEU A 191 -17.02 -17.63 9.33
CA LEU A 191 -16.14 -16.48 9.17
C LEU A 191 -16.85 -15.12 9.11
N LYS A 192 -18.14 -15.08 8.72
CA LYS A 192 -18.85 -13.83 8.38
C LYS A 192 -18.89 -12.78 9.50
N GLY A 193 -18.86 -13.21 10.77
CA GLY A 193 -18.92 -12.31 11.93
C GLY A 193 -17.55 -11.91 12.50
N LEU A 194 -16.45 -12.43 11.95
CA LEU A 194 -15.11 -12.19 12.48
C LEU A 194 -14.54 -10.86 11.96
N LYS A 195 -13.69 -10.23 12.78
CA LYS A 195 -12.91 -9.05 12.43
C LYS A 195 -11.44 -9.27 12.76
N THR A 196 -10.56 -8.73 11.93
CA THR A 196 -9.11 -8.74 12.16
C THR A 196 -8.70 -7.68 13.19
N LYS A 197 -7.44 -7.70 13.61
CA LYS A 197 -6.86 -6.65 14.46
C LYS A 197 -6.89 -5.24 13.86
N PHE A 198 -6.99 -5.13 12.53
CA PHE A 198 -7.12 -3.85 11.82
C PHE A 198 -8.58 -3.47 11.55
N GLY A 199 -9.54 -4.29 12.00
CA GLY A 199 -10.98 -4.06 11.80
C GLY A 199 -11.51 -4.56 10.45
N GLY A 200 -10.69 -5.25 9.65
CA GLY A 200 -11.09 -5.84 8.39
C GLY A 200 -12.03 -7.02 8.57
N THR A 201 -12.90 -7.22 7.59
CA THR A 201 -13.97 -8.23 7.63
C THR A 201 -13.80 -9.30 6.54
N LEU A 202 -14.60 -10.36 6.60
CA LEU A 202 -14.69 -11.32 5.49
C LEU A 202 -15.19 -10.63 4.21
N LEU A 203 -16.12 -9.69 4.33
CA LEU A 203 -16.68 -8.94 3.20
C LEU A 203 -15.56 -8.24 2.41
N ASP A 204 -14.64 -7.57 3.11
CA ASP A 204 -13.49 -6.91 2.47
C ASP A 204 -12.60 -7.90 1.71
N CYS A 205 -12.49 -9.14 2.19
CA CYS A 205 -11.70 -10.17 1.52
C CYS A 205 -12.34 -10.71 0.24
N ILE A 206 -13.68 -10.81 0.19
CA ILE A 206 -14.40 -11.52 -0.87
C ILE A 206 -15.10 -10.60 -1.88
N ARG A 207 -15.24 -9.30 -1.57
CA ARG A 207 -16.00 -8.32 -2.37
C ARG A 207 -15.65 -8.38 -3.86
N SER A 208 -14.36 -8.35 -4.19
CA SER A 208 -13.90 -8.41 -5.58
C SER A 208 -14.40 -9.63 -6.34
N GLY A 209 -14.32 -10.84 -5.77
CA GLY A 209 -14.75 -12.06 -6.46
C GLY A 209 -16.26 -12.24 -6.49
N CYS A 210 -16.98 -11.68 -5.53
CA CYS A 210 -18.45 -11.64 -5.55
C CYS A 210 -18.98 -10.65 -6.60
N GLU A 211 -18.31 -9.52 -6.78
CA GLU A 211 -18.70 -8.52 -7.79
C GLU A 211 -18.21 -8.87 -9.20
N ASN A 212 -17.03 -9.47 -9.30
CA ASN A 212 -16.41 -9.88 -10.57
C ASN A 212 -16.29 -11.41 -10.59
N THR A 213 -17.39 -12.07 -10.92
CA THR A 213 -17.54 -13.53 -10.85
C THR A 213 -16.68 -14.28 -11.88
N ASP A 214 -16.11 -13.56 -12.84
CA ASP A 214 -15.14 -14.04 -13.81
C ASP A 214 -13.68 -14.02 -13.30
N SER A 215 -13.44 -13.62 -12.04
CA SER A 215 -12.12 -13.69 -11.42
C SER A 215 -11.60 -15.13 -11.32
N GLY A 216 -10.31 -15.34 -11.59
CA GLY A 216 -9.67 -16.65 -11.40
C GLY A 216 -9.47 -17.03 -9.92
N VAL A 217 -9.12 -16.05 -9.07
CA VAL A 217 -8.89 -16.25 -7.64
C VAL A 217 -10.09 -15.76 -6.83
N GLY A 218 -10.41 -14.47 -6.92
CA GLY A 218 -11.59 -13.86 -6.32
C GLY A 218 -11.46 -13.42 -4.86
N VAL A 219 -10.31 -13.63 -4.20
CA VAL A 219 -10.08 -13.13 -2.84
C VAL A 219 -8.83 -12.27 -2.75
N TYR A 220 -8.89 -11.28 -1.86
CA TYR A 220 -7.76 -10.52 -1.36
C TYR A 220 -7.76 -10.59 0.17
N ALA A 221 -6.61 -10.49 0.82
CA ALA A 221 -6.58 -10.33 2.27
C ALA A 221 -6.91 -8.87 2.62
N CYS A 222 -7.71 -8.59 3.63
CA CYS A 222 -8.00 -7.19 4.00
C CYS A 222 -6.87 -6.50 4.78
N ASP A 223 -5.99 -7.29 5.41
CA ASP A 223 -4.78 -6.88 6.11
C ASP A 223 -3.89 -8.10 6.42
N PRO A 224 -2.67 -7.94 6.95
CA PRO A 224 -1.81 -9.08 7.29
C PRO A 224 -2.43 -10.12 8.24
N ASP A 225 -3.30 -9.70 9.17
CA ASP A 225 -3.94 -10.58 10.16
C ASP A 225 -5.11 -11.37 9.58
N ALA A 226 -5.66 -10.93 8.44
CA ALA A 226 -6.67 -11.64 7.67
C ALA A 226 -6.24 -13.08 7.34
N TYR A 227 -4.95 -13.31 7.06
CA TYR A 227 -4.44 -14.64 6.78
C TYR A 227 -4.65 -15.60 7.96
N THR A 228 -4.60 -15.12 9.19
CA THR A 228 -4.86 -15.91 10.40
C THR A 228 -6.36 -15.97 10.70
N THR A 229 -7.03 -14.83 10.71
CA THR A 229 -8.46 -14.72 11.07
C THR A 229 -9.38 -15.46 10.11
N PHE A 230 -9.10 -15.40 8.80
CA PHE A 230 -9.87 -16.05 7.74
C PHE A 230 -9.14 -17.25 7.13
N ALA A 231 -8.22 -17.87 7.88
CA ALA A 231 -7.43 -19.01 7.44
C ALA A 231 -8.27 -20.15 6.81
N PRO A 232 -9.46 -20.55 7.33
CA PRO A 232 -10.26 -21.61 6.71
C PRO A 232 -10.57 -21.37 5.22
N LEU A 233 -10.75 -20.11 4.81
CA LEU A 233 -10.94 -19.73 3.40
C LEU A 233 -9.58 -19.51 2.72
N LEU A 234 -8.77 -18.60 3.26
CA LEU A 234 -7.57 -18.12 2.58
C LEU A 234 -6.55 -19.25 2.39
N ASP A 235 -6.33 -20.10 3.40
CA ASP A 235 -5.40 -21.22 3.28
C ASP A 235 -5.86 -22.26 2.24
N ALA A 236 -7.18 -22.48 2.12
CA ALA A 236 -7.74 -23.36 1.10
C ALA A 236 -7.51 -22.81 -0.31
N VAL A 237 -7.76 -21.51 -0.50
CA VAL A 237 -7.47 -20.81 -1.78
C VAL A 237 -5.98 -20.82 -2.10
N ILE A 238 -5.11 -20.60 -1.10
CA ILE A 238 -3.65 -20.60 -1.29
C ILE A 238 -3.15 -21.98 -1.72
N ARG A 239 -3.57 -23.05 -1.03
CA ARG A 239 -3.21 -24.43 -1.41
C ARG A 239 -3.66 -24.75 -2.83
N ASP A 240 -4.88 -24.35 -3.19
CA ASP A 240 -5.42 -24.53 -4.53
C ASP A 240 -4.68 -23.75 -5.62
N TYR A 241 -4.33 -22.49 -5.35
CA TYR A 241 -3.64 -21.65 -6.32
C TYR A 241 -2.20 -22.11 -6.55
N HIS A 242 -1.45 -22.29 -5.46
CA HIS A 242 -0.03 -22.65 -5.50
C HIS A 242 0.20 -24.16 -5.72
N LYS A 243 -0.87 -24.96 -5.73
CA LYS A 243 -0.82 -26.42 -5.92
C LYS A 243 0.05 -27.12 -4.88
N VAL A 244 -0.08 -26.69 -3.62
CA VAL A 244 0.65 -27.26 -2.48
C VAL A 244 -0.31 -27.97 -1.54
N SER A 245 0.12 -29.11 -1.00
CA SER A 245 -0.65 -29.85 0.02
C SER A 245 -0.55 -29.18 1.40
N GLU A 246 0.61 -28.61 1.70
CA GLU A 246 0.92 -27.98 2.99
C GLU A 246 1.44 -26.55 2.79
N LEU A 247 1.09 -25.66 3.71
CA LEU A 247 1.57 -24.29 3.74
C LEU A 247 2.90 -24.25 4.52
N LYS A 248 3.96 -24.66 3.84
CA LYS A 248 5.34 -24.68 4.36
C LYS A 248 6.22 -23.85 3.44
N HIS A 249 6.37 -22.57 3.74
CA HIS A 249 7.31 -21.69 3.08
C HIS A 249 8.60 -21.58 3.92
N PRO A 250 9.79 -21.69 3.30
CA PRO A 250 11.06 -21.55 4.01
C PRO A 250 11.27 -20.10 4.49
N ASN A 251 12.26 -19.91 5.35
CA ASN A 251 12.75 -18.56 5.66
C ASN A 251 13.34 -17.90 4.41
N PRO A 252 13.31 -16.55 4.32
CA PRO A 252 13.90 -15.84 3.19
C PRO A 252 15.37 -16.20 2.98
N ASP A 253 15.72 -16.56 1.76
CA ASP A 253 17.09 -16.85 1.35
C ASP A 253 17.31 -16.41 -0.11
N PHE A 254 18.08 -15.33 -0.24
CA PHE A 254 18.48 -14.75 -1.53
C PHE A 254 19.79 -15.35 -2.08
N GLY A 255 20.42 -16.27 -1.34
CA GLY A 255 21.76 -16.75 -1.63
C GLY A 255 22.86 -15.69 -1.41
N ASP A 256 24.08 -16.10 -1.70
CA ASP A 256 25.25 -15.23 -1.73
C ASP A 256 25.33 -14.53 -3.10
N VAL A 257 24.86 -13.28 -3.16
CA VAL A 257 24.78 -12.48 -4.40
C VAL A 257 26.16 -12.24 -5.05
N ASP A 258 27.24 -12.31 -4.27
CA ASP A 258 28.60 -12.15 -4.77
C ASP A 258 29.14 -13.44 -5.40
N LYS A 259 28.49 -14.58 -5.13
CA LYS A 259 28.89 -15.92 -5.60
C LYS A 259 27.80 -16.64 -6.41
N LEU A 260 26.92 -15.89 -7.07
CA LEU A 260 25.92 -16.46 -7.98
C LEU A 260 26.61 -17.17 -9.16
N ASP A 261 26.11 -18.36 -9.50
CA ASP A 261 26.62 -19.25 -10.53
C ASP A 261 25.95 -19.05 -11.91
N PHE A 262 25.22 -17.94 -12.05
CA PHE A 262 24.58 -17.50 -13.29
C PHE A 262 25.03 -16.10 -13.67
N GLY A 263 24.80 -15.72 -14.93
CA GLY A 263 25.13 -14.42 -15.50
C GLY A 263 24.17 -14.07 -16.63
N ASN A 264 24.70 -13.62 -17.76
CA ASN A 264 23.92 -13.40 -18.96
C ASN A 264 23.41 -14.72 -19.57
N LEU A 265 22.08 -14.90 -19.56
CA LEU A 265 21.40 -16.10 -20.09
C LEU A 265 21.42 -16.18 -21.62
N ASP A 266 21.62 -15.05 -22.30
CA ASP A 266 21.77 -14.99 -23.76
C ASP A 266 22.96 -14.09 -24.13
N PRO A 267 24.20 -14.62 -24.05
CA PRO A 267 25.39 -13.84 -24.40
C PRO A 267 25.42 -13.34 -25.85
N SER A 268 24.67 -13.98 -26.76
CA SER A 268 24.55 -13.53 -28.15
C SER A 268 23.62 -12.33 -28.32
N GLY A 269 22.70 -12.10 -27.38
CA GLY A 269 21.70 -11.04 -27.45
C GLY A 269 20.67 -11.19 -28.57
N GLU A 270 20.59 -12.37 -29.21
CA GLU A 270 19.70 -12.60 -30.35
C GLU A 270 18.23 -12.77 -29.91
N MET A 271 18.02 -13.37 -28.74
CA MET A 271 16.73 -13.89 -28.29
C MET A 271 16.14 -13.07 -27.14
N ILE A 272 16.88 -12.85 -26.05
CA ILE A 272 16.39 -12.10 -24.90
C ILE A 272 16.45 -10.60 -25.21
N VAL A 273 15.30 -9.95 -25.08
CA VAL A 273 15.14 -8.50 -25.24
C VAL A 273 15.47 -7.78 -23.93
N SER A 274 14.89 -8.24 -22.83
CA SER A 274 15.08 -7.64 -21.50
C SER A 274 14.85 -8.66 -20.39
N THR A 275 15.45 -8.37 -19.24
CA THR A 275 15.32 -9.18 -18.02
C THR A 275 14.78 -8.30 -16.90
N ARG A 276 13.87 -8.86 -16.09
CA ARG A 276 13.19 -8.15 -15.01
C ARG A 276 12.92 -9.08 -13.83
N VAL A 277 13.21 -8.62 -12.62
CA VAL A 277 12.83 -9.31 -11.38
C VAL A 277 12.06 -8.34 -10.50
N ARG A 278 10.93 -8.80 -9.97
CA ARG A 278 10.13 -8.04 -9.00
C ARG A 278 9.79 -8.84 -7.75
N VAL A 279 9.61 -8.14 -6.64
CA VAL A 279 9.03 -8.66 -5.39
C VAL A 279 8.02 -7.66 -4.82
N GLY A 280 7.04 -8.17 -4.09
CA GLY A 280 6.10 -7.38 -3.29
C GLY A 280 6.51 -7.38 -1.81
N ARG A 281 6.30 -6.26 -1.12
CA ARG A 281 6.41 -6.18 0.33
C ARG A 281 5.27 -5.37 0.90
N SER A 282 4.83 -5.79 2.07
CA SER A 282 3.85 -5.07 2.85
C SER A 282 4.44 -4.74 4.20
N HIS A 283 4.36 -3.47 4.60
CA HIS A 283 4.64 -3.07 5.98
C HIS A 283 3.79 -3.87 6.98
N ASP A 284 4.36 -4.27 8.12
CA ASP A 284 3.67 -5.03 9.17
C ASP A 284 2.72 -4.22 10.05
N SER A 285 2.89 -2.90 10.03
CA SER A 285 2.22 -1.93 10.90
C SER A 285 0.95 -1.34 10.30
N TYR A 286 0.62 -1.68 9.04
CA TYR A 286 -0.50 -1.13 8.30
C TYR A 286 -1.40 -2.24 7.75
N GLY A 287 -2.71 -1.95 7.67
CA GLY A 287 -3.65 -2.80 6.94
C GLY A 287 -3.44 -2.70 5.43
N PHE A 288 -4.04 -3.62 4.67
CA PHE A 288 -4.00 -3.57 3.20
C PHE A 288 -5.03 -2.55 2.67
N PRO A 289 -5.07 -2.26 1.35
CA PRO A 289 -5.87 -1.17 0.81
C PRO A 289 -7.34 -1.04 1.28
N PRO A 290 -8.13 -2.10 1.47
CA PRO A 290 -9.54 -1.94 1.87
C PRO A 290 -9.72 -1.34 3.27
N VAL A 291 -8.77 -1.54 4.19
CA VAL A 291 -8.87 -1.07 5.58
C VAL A 291 -7.85 0.03 5.93
N LEU A 292 -6.92 0.29 5.01
CA LEU A 292 -5.91 1.34 5.14
C LEU A 292 -6.56 2.72 4.96
N LYS A 293 -6.53 3.54 6.02
CA LYS A 293 -7.08 4.90 5.98
C LYS A 293 -6.19 5.83 5.17
N LYS A 294 -6.78 6.95 4.72
CA LYS A 294 -6.07 7.95 3.92
C LYS A 294 -4.85 8.51 4.64
N GLU A 295 -4.97 8.83 5.93
CA GLU A 295 -3.89 9.40 6.75
C GLU A 295 -2.76 8.38 6.95
N GLU A 296 -3.12 7.13 7.27
CA GLU A 296 -2.18 6.02 7.42
C GLU A 296 -1.43 5.74 6.11
N ARG A 297 -2.11 5.87 4.96
CA ARG A 297 -1.49 5.71 3.63
C ARG A 297 -0.44 6.78 3.36
N VAL A 298 -0.73 8.04 3.72
CA VAL A 298 0.24 9.16 3.59
C VAL A 298 1.41 8.97 4.55
N GLU A 299 1.16 8.55 5.79
CA GLU A 299 2.23 8.25 6.76
C GLU A 299 3.14 7.13 6.25
N MET A 300 2.57 6.04 5.72
CA MET A 300 3.32 4.93 5.16
C MET A 300 4.12 5.34 3.92
N GLU A 301 3.56 6.19 3.05
CA GLU A 301 4.27 6.79 1.93
C GLU A 301 5.49 7.57 2.42
N GLN A 302 5.31 8.46 3.42
CA GLN A 302 6.40 9.27 3.98
C GLN A 302 7.53 8.40 4.54
N LYS A 303 7.22 7.41 5.40
CA LYS A 303 8.23 6.47 5.95
C LYS A 303 8.98 5.72 4.85
N THR A 304 8.27 5.30 3.80
CA THR A 304 8.88 4.62 2.66
C THR A 304 9.82 5.55 1.90
N VAL A 305 9.38 6.78 1.62
CA VAL A 305 10.17 7.78 0.89
C VAL A 305 11.43 8.18 1.67
N GLU A 306 11.35 8.29 2.99
CA GLU A 306 12.52 8.54 3.84
C GLU A 306 13.55 7.41 3.77
N ALA A 307 13.11 6.16 3.72
CA ALA A 307 13.99 5.02 3.48
C ALA A 307 14.62 5.06 2.08
N LEU A 308 13.82 5.34 1.04
CA LEU A 308 14.28 5.41 -0.35
C LEU A 308 15.30 6.53 -0.57
N LYS A 309 15.16 7.68 0.10
CA LYS A 309 16.12 8.79 0.04
C LYS A 309 17.53 8.44 0.52
N LYS A 310 17.67 7.37 1.31
CA LYS A 310 18.97 6.88 1.82
C LYS A 310 19.67 5.94 0.84
N LEU A 311 19.00 5.54 -0.25
CA LEU A 311 19.64 4.74 -1.29
C LEU A 311 20.73 5.56 -2.00
N ASP A 312 21.89 4.94 -2.18
CA ASP A 312 23.09 5.54 -2.76
C ASP A 312 23.63 4.73 -3.95
N GLY A 313 24.76 5.17 -4.52
CA GLY A 313 25.41 4.51 -5.64
C GLY A 313 24.47 4.27 -6.84
N GLU A 314 24.44 3.03 -7.33
CA GLU A 314 23.58 2.61 -8.45
C GLU A 314 22.07 2.70 -8.13
N LEU A 315 21.69 2.68 -6.85
CA LEU A 315 20.30 2.69 -6.40
C LEU A 315 19.77 4.10 -6.16
N LYS A 316 20.64 5.11 -6.14
CA LYS A 316 20.27 6.53 -5.95
C LYS A 316 19.29 6.98 -7.04
N GLY A 317 18.28 7.72 -6.63
CA GLY A 317 17.16 8.07 -7.48
C GLY A 317 16.21 9.07 -6.83
N SER A 318 15.06 9.24 -7.46
CA SER A 318 14.05 10.22 -7.06
C SER A 318 12.68 9.57 -6.91
N TYR A 319 11.92 10.07 -5.93
CA TYR A 319 10.52 9.71 -5.74
C TYR A 319 9.60 10.72 -6.43
N HIS A 320 8.62 10.20 -7.15
CA HIS A 320 7.64 10.97 -7.90
C HIS A 320 6.23 10.60 -7.41
N PRO A 321 5.59 11.43 -6.55
CA PRO A 321 4.22 11.19 -6.13
C PRO A 321 3.27 11.28 -7.32
N LEU A 322 2.24 10.42 -7.37
CA LEU A 322 1.17 10.53 -8.35
C LEU A 322 0.33 11.79 -8.12
N THR A 323 0.17 12.21 -6.85
CA THR A 323 -0.45 13.48 -6.50
C THR A 323 0.37 14.63 -7.09
N GLY A 324 -0.26 15.43 -7.95
CA GLY A 324 0.40 16.56 -8.63
C GLY A 324 1.22 16.18 -9.86
N MET A 325 1.34 14.89 -10.21
CA MET A 325 2.01 14.46 -11.44
C MET A 325 1.20 14.87 -12.68
N SER A 326 1.83 15.51 -13.66
CA SER A 326 1.16 15.93 -14.89
C SER A 326 0.66 14.72 -15.70
N LYS A 327 -0.39 14.91 -16.50
CA LYS A 327 -0.96 13.84 -17.34
C LYS A 327 0.01 13.38 -18.42
N GLU A 328 0.84 14.29 -18.93
CA GLU A 328 1.90 14.00 -19.89
C GLU A 328 2.97 13.11 -19.26
N THR A 329 3.36 13.39 -18.02
CA THR A 329 4.33 12.58 -17.27
C THR A 329 3.76 11.20 -16.95
N GLN A 330 2.51 11.14 -16.48
CA GLN A 330 1.82 9.85 -16.24
C GLN A 330 1.78 9.01 -17.52
N LYS A 331 1.36 9.63 -18.64
CA LYS A 331 1.29 8.97 -19.94
C LYS A 331 2.66 8.46 -20.39
N GLN A 332 3.71 9.28 -20.30
CA GLN A 332 5.06 8.88 -20.69
C GLN A 332 5.57 7.71 -19.84
N LEU A 333 5.40 7.77 -18.51
CA LEU A 333 5.83 6.69 -17.63
C LEU A 333 5.01 5.41 -17.83
N THR A 334 3.74 5.50 -18.18
CA THR A 334 2.92 4.33 -18.56
C THR A 334 3.39 3.75 -19.91
N GLU A 335 3.66 4.59 -20.91
CA GLU A 335 4.19 4.17 -22.22
C GLU A 335 5.58 3.54 -22.11
N ASP A 336 6.40 4.00 -21.17
CA ASP A 336 7.70 3.40 -20.84
C ASP A 336 7.58 2.13 -19.99
N HIS A 337 6.36 1.67 -19.68
CA HIS A 337 6.05 0.52 -18.81
C HIS A 337 6.54 0.64 -17.36
N PHE A 338 6.71 1.87 -16.86
CA PHE A 338 7.16 2.14 -15.50
C PHE A 338 6.01 2.41 -14.54
N LEU A 339 4.94 3.08 -14.96
CA LEU A 339 3.86 3.51 -14.06
C LEU A 339 2.66 2.57 -14.10
N PHE A 340 2.13 2.26 -12.92
CA PHE A 340 0.85 1.58 -12.74
C PHE A 340 -0.34 2.53 -12.97
N ASN A 341 -1.55 1.98 -13.14
CA ASN A 341 -2.76 2.75 -13.37
C ASN A 341 -3.91 2.24 -12.48
N ASP A 342 -5.06 2.93 -12.52
CA ASP A 342 -6.24 2.59 -11.72
C ASP A 342 -7.32 1.82 -12.51
N SER A 343 -6.98 1.17 -13.62
CA SER A 343 -7.99 0.57 -14.52
C SER A 343 -8.46 -0.84 -14.13
N ASP A 344 -7.76 -1.52 -13.22
CA ASP A 344 -8.12 -2.89 -12.83
C ASP A 344 -9.41 -2.94 -11.97
N ARG A 345 -10.49 -3.48 -12.55
CA ARG A 345 -11.79 -3.62 -11.87
C ARG A 345 -11.76 -4.55 -10.66
N PHE A 346 -10.89 -5.57 -10.65
CA PHE A 346 -10.76 -6.49 -9.52
C PHE A 346 -10.15 -5.76 -8.34
N LEU A 347 -9.04 -5.05 -8.59
CA LEU A 347 -8.37 -4.25 -7.57
C LEU A 347 -9.28 -3.12 -7.06
N ARG A 348 -10.06 -2.48 -7.95
CA ARG A 348 -11.06 -1.47 -7.59
C ARG A 348 -12.12 -2.03 -6.63
N ALA A 349 -12.73 -3.17 -6.97
CA ALA A 349 -13.74 -3.81 -6.13
C ALA A 349 -13.17 -4.32 -4.79
N ALA A 350 -11.87 -4.62 -4.73
CA ALA A 350 -11.16 -4.99 -3.51
C ALA A 350 -10.76 -3.77 -2.64
N GLY A 351 -11.05 -2.52 -3.05
CA GLY A 351 -10.67 -1.31 -2.33
C GLY A 351 -9.24 -0.80 -2.62
N GLY A 352 -8.54 -1.37 -3.61
CA GLY A 352 -7.18 -1.00 -3.99
C GLY A 352 -6.99 0.45 -4.41
N TYR A 353 -8.05 1.09 -4.89
CA TYR A 353 -8.03 2.48 -5.38
C TYR A 353 -8.73 3.47 -4.45
N ASN A 354 -9.00 3.10 -3.20
CA ASN A 354 -9.53 4.04 -2.21
C ASN A 354 -8.62 5.28 -2.10
N ASP A 355 -9.25 6.45 -2.07
CA ASP A 355 -8.62 7.79 -2.04
C ASP A 355 -7.58 8.09 -3.13
N TRP A 356 -7.67 7.42 -4.29
CA TRP A 356 -6.76 7.65 -5.41
C TRP A 356 -6.68 9.13 -5.82
N PRO A 357 -5.48 9.69 -6.10
CA PRO A 357 -4.15 9.07 -6.10
C PRO A 357 -3.35 9.26 -4.79
N THR A 358 -4.01 9.62 -3.69
CA THR A 358 -3.34 10.00 -2.42
C THR A 358 -2.44 8.89 -1.91
N GLY A 359 -1.23 9.25 -1.46
CA GLY A 359 -0.29 8.32 -0.84
C GLY A 359 0.45 7.40 -1.81
N ARG A 360 0.38 7.66 -3.13
CA ARG A 360 0.87 6.76 -4.17
C ARG A 360 1.94 7.44 -4.98
N GLY A 361 2.93 6.67 -5.41
CA GLY A 361 4.03 7.21 -6.20
C GLY A 361 4.94 6.13 -6.78
N ILE A 362 5.93 6.60 -7.50
CA ILE A 362 6.98 5.76 -8.07
C ILE A 362 8.35 6.33 -7.73
N TYR A 363 9.25 5.48 -7.28
CA TYR A 363 10.67 5.76 -7.23
C TYR A 363 11.37 5.10 -8.41
N PHE A 364 12.38 5.77 -8.98
CA PHE A 364 13.33 5.11 -9.87
C PHE A 364 14.72 5.74 -9.76
N ASN A 365 15.75 4.93 -9.97
CA ASN A 365 17.12 5.41 -10.10
C ASN A 365 17.35 6.14 -11.44
N ASP A 366 18.46 6.87 -11.55
CA ASP A 366 18.75 7.71 -12.72
C ASP A 366 18.76 6.92 -14.03
N LYS A 367 19.24 5.67 -13.99
CA LYS A 367 19.27 4.74 -15.14
C LYS A 367 17.94 4.01 -15.39
N LYS A 368 16.93 4.22 -14.54
CA LYS A 368 15.62 3.51 -14.57
C LYS A 368 15.74 1.98 -14.61
N THR A 369 16.79 1.45 -14.01
CA THR A 369 17.05 0.01 -13.87
C THR A 369 16.58 -0.56 -12.53
N PHE A 370 16.26 0.32 -11.57
CA PHE A 370 15.62 -0.02 -10.31
C PHE A 370 14.43 0.93 -10.06
N LEU A 371 13.28 0.36 -9.73
CA LEU A 371 12.04 1.08 -9.47
C LEU A 371 11.34 0.53 -8.22
N VAL A 372 10.60 1.39 -7.53
CA VAL A 372 9.68 0.99 -6.46
C VAL A 372 8.33 1.64 -6.68
N TRP A 373 7.29 0.83 -6.83
CA TRP A 373 5.90 1.32 -6.76
C TRP A 373 5.48 1.40 -5.30
N VAL A 374 4.87 2.51 -4.92
CA VAL A 374 4.37 2.75 -3.57
C VAL A 374 2.84 2.84 -3.62
N ASN A 375 2.18 2.00 -2.83
CA ASN A 375 0.72 1.95 -2.63
C ASN A 375 -0.12 1.70 -3.90
N GLU A 376 0.29 0.73 -4.70
CA GLU A 376 -0.51 0.23 -5.83
C GLU A 376 -1.47 -0.87 -5.36
N GLU A 377 -1.15 -2.14 -5.61
CA GLU A 377 -1.86 -3.31 -5.06
C GLU A 377 -1.27 -3.71 -3.69
N ASP A 378 0.05 -3.84 -3.64
CA ASP A 378 0.84 -4.03 -2.42
C ASP A 378 1.39 -2.68 -1.94
N HIS A 379 1.82 -2.60 -0.68
CA HIS A 379 2.42 -1.37 -0.17
C HIS A 379 3.67 -0.98 -0.96
N LEU A 380 4.52 -1.96 -1.27
CA LEU A 380 5.72 -1.78 -2.06
C LEU A 380 5.85 -2.86 -3.13
N ARG A 381 6.22 -2.45 -4.34
CA ARG A 381 6.67 -3.37 -5.39
C ARG A 381 8.04 -2.95 -5.88
N PHE A 382 9.05 -3.73 -5.49
CA PHE A 382 10.43 -3.54 -5.92
C PHE A 382 10.61 -4.18 -7.29
N ILE A 383 11.30 -3.47 -8.18
CA ILE A 383 11.50 -3.89 -9.57
C ILE A 383 12.94 -3.58 -9.92
N SER A 384 13.67 -4.60 -10.40
CA SER A 384 14.94 -4.41 -11.08
C SER A 384 14.80 -4.91 -12.50
N MET A 385 15.29 -4.16 -13.48
CA MET A 385 15.21 -4.52 -14.90
C MET A 385 16.30 -3.86 -15.73
N GLN A 386 16.65 -4.49 -16.85
CA GLN A 386 17.50 -3.91 -17.89
C GLN A 386 17.30 -4.63 -19.23
N MET A 387 17.84 -4.06 -20.30
CA MET A 387 17.91 -4.74 -21.60
C MET A 387 18.91 -5.90 -21.57
N GLY A 388 18.70 -6.90 -22.40
CA GLY A 388 19.53 -8.10 -22.47
C GLY A 388 19.23 -9.14 -21.37
N GLY A 389 20.10 -10.13 -21.26
CA GLY A 389 19.89 -11.36 -20.48
C GLY A 389 20.66 -11.46 -19.16
N ASP A 390 21.30 -10.39 -18.67
CA ASP A 390 22.08 -10.45 -17.42
C ASP A 390 21.19 -10.56 -16.18
N LEU A 391 20.87 -11.81 -15.84
CA LEU A 391 20.04 -12.12 -14.69
C LEU A 391 20.76 -11.84 -13.37
N ARG A 392 22.09 -12.01 -13.33
CA ARG A 392 22.89 -11.83 -12.12
C ARG A 392 22.88 -10.37 -11.69
N GLU A 393 23.12 -9.46 -12.62
CA GLU A 393 23.12 -8.03 -12.34
C GLU A 393 21.73 -7.57 -11.86
N VAL A 394 20.68 -7.93 -12.59
CA VAL A 394 19.29 -7.58 -12.25
C VAL A 394 18.92 -8.08 -10.85
N TYR A 395 19.21 -9.35 -10.55
CA TYR A 395 18.88 -9.95 -9.26
C TYR A 395 19.70 -9.34 -8.12
N THR A 396 21.01 -9.15 -8.32
CA THR A 396 21.90 -8.54 -7.32
C THR A 396 21.46 -7.12 -6.96
N ARG A 397 21.11 -6.30 -7.95
CA ARG A 397 20.58 -4.94 -7.74
C ARG A 397 19.30 -4.96 -6.92
N LEU A 398 18.38 -5.87 -7.21
CA LEU A 398 17.13 -6.03 -6.45
C LEU A 398 17.40 -6.39 -4.98
N VAL A 399 18.26 -7.38 -4.74
CA VAL A 399 18.57 -7.86 -3.38
C VAL A 399 19.26 -6.77 -2.55
N LYS A 400 20.22 -6.04 -3.15
CA LYS A 400 20.87 -4.90 -2.49
C LYS A 400 19.86 -3.85 -2.04
N ALA A 401 18.90 -3.50 -2.90
CA ALA A 401 17.87 -2.52 -2.58
C ALA A 401 16.93 -2.98 -1.45
N ILE A 402 16.48 -4.24 -1.48
CA ILE A 402 15.62 -4.79 -0.42
C ILE A 402 16.36 -4.76 0.92
N ARG A 403 17.60 -5.26 0.97
CA ARG A 403 18.41 -5.27 2.19
C ARG A 403 18.67 -3.86 2.74
N ALA A 404 18.88 -2.88 1.86
CA ALA A 404 19.05 -1.49 2.25
C ALA A 404 17.79 -0.91 2.92
N LEU A 405 16.60 -1.20 2.37
CA LEU A 405 15.34 -0.72 2.96
C LEU A 405 15.01 -1.44 4.28
N GLU A 406 15.25 -2.74 4.39
CA GLU A 406 15.10 -3.47 5.66
C GLU A 406 16.06 -2.90 6.72
N SER A 407 17.31 -2.61 6.34
CA SER A 407 18.32 -2.01 7.23
C SER A 407 17.98 -0.57 7.63
N SER A 408 17.12 0.11 6.89
CA SER A 408 16.68 1.49 7.21
C SER A 408 15.68 1.57 8.36
N GLY A 409 15.18 0.42 8.84
CA GLY A 409 14.18 0.31 9.90
C GLY A 409 12.76 -0.05 9.41
N LEU A 410 12.59 -0.33 8.11
CA LEU A 410 11.29 -0.81 7.61
C LEU A 410 11.12 -2.29 7.90
N SER A 411 9.99 -2.63 8.52
CA SER A 411 9.61 -4.01 8.83
C SER A 411 8.50 -4.50 7.93
N PHE A 412 8.65 -5.73 7.42
CA PHE A 412 7.70 -6.31 6.48
C PHE A 412 6.93 -7.48 7.09
N ALA A 413 5.62 -7.50 6.79
CA ALA A 413 4.67 -8.50 7.23
C ALA A 413 5.06 -9.89 6.71
N LYS A 414 5.21 -10.82 7.65
CA LYS A 414 5.50 -12.24 7.37
C LYS A 414 4.62 -13.13 8.24
N ARG A 415 4.33 -14.33 7.74
CA ARG A 415 3.72 -15.41 8.54
C ARG A 415 4.44 -16.72 8.26
N ASP A 416 4.71 -17.47 9.33
CA ASP A 416 5.25 -18.83 9.21
C ASP A 416 4.37 -19.67 8.28
N GLY A 417 5.02 -20.41 7.39
CA GLY A 417 4.33 -21.21 6.38
C GLY A 417 3.85 -20.44 5.14
N LEU A 418 3.73 -19.10 5.19
CA LEU A 418 3.35 -18.25 4.04
C LEU A 418 4.46 -17.33 3.53
N GLY A 419 5.50 -17.06 4.31
CA GLY A 419 6.54 -16.09 3.93
C GLY A 419 6.03 -14.66 4.01
N TYR A 420 6.49 -13.81 3.07
CA TYR A 420 6.04 -12.43 2.99
C TYR A 420 4.57 -12.34 2.59
N LEU A 421 3.84 -11.47 3.29
CA LEU A 421 2.41 -11.27 3.09
C LEU A 421 2.17 -10.15 2.06
N THR A 422 1.29 -10.45 1.10
CA THR A 422 0.86 -9.56 0.01
C THR A 422 -0.65 -9.39 0.05
N PHE A 423 -1.18 -8.38 -0.65
CA PHE A 423 -2.61 -8.14 -0.68
C PHE A 423 -3.36 -9.29 -1.37
N CYS A 424 -2.83 -9.77 -2.50
CA CYS A 424 -3.35 -10.94 -3.21
C CYS A 424 -2.63 -12.23 -2.77
N PRO A 425 -3.35 -13.32 -2.44
CA PRO A 425 -2.72 -14.59 -2.03
C PRO A 425 -1.88 -15.27 -3.12
N SER A 426 -2.05 -14.88 -4.39
CA SER A 426 -1.24 -15.40 -5.49
C SER A 426 0.23 -14.97 -5.43
N ASN A 427 0.51 -13.87 -4.71
CA ASN A 427 1.83 -13.26 -4.62
C ASN A 427 2.58 -13.58 -3.31
N LEU A 428 2.07 -14.49 -2.49
CA LEU A 428 2.70 -14.90 -1.21
C LEU A 428 4.04 -15.64 -1.40
N GLY A 429 4.73 -15.84 -0.28
CA GLY A 429 5.99 -16.58 -0.21
C GLY A 429 7.17 -15.65 -0.46
N THR A 430 7.96 -15.99 -1.49
CA THR A 430 9.06 -15.14 -1.97
C THR A 430 8.54 -13.81 -2.52
N THR A 431 7.29 -13.80 -3.00
CA THR A 431 6.68 -12.76 -3.85
C THR A 431 7.43 -12.54 -5.19
N LEU A 432 8.44 -13.37 -5.46
CA LEU A 432 9.40 -13.16 -6.53
C LEU A 432 8.80 -13.58 -7.86
N ARG A 433 8.84 -12.65 -8.81
CA ARG A 433 8.64 -12.93 -10.23
C ARG A 433 9.85 -12.44 -10.99
N ALA A 434 10.69 -13.38 -11.39
CA ALA A 434 11.73 -13.18 -12.37
C ALA A 434 11.17 -13.52 -13.75
N SER A 435 11.47 -12.68 -14.74
CA SER A 435 10.95 -12.80 -16.09
C SER A 435 11.94 -12.30 -17.13
N VAL A 436 11.86 -12.85 -18.33
CA VAL A 436 12.51 -12.31 -19.53
C VAL A 436 11.47 -12.03 -20.60
N HIS A 437 11.66 -10.96 -21.36
CA HIS A 437 11.05 -10.83 -22.68
C HIS A 437 11.95 -11.53 -23.69
N ILE A 438 11.46 -12.60 -24.31
CA ILE A 438 12.28 -13.46 -25.19
C ILE A 438 11.55 -13.76 -26.50
N LYS A 439 12.30 -13.75 -27.60
CA LYS A 439 11.84 -14.13 -28.94
C LYS A 439 11.87 -15.65 -29.10
N ILE A 440 10.70 -16.27 -29.25
CA ILE A 440 10.53 -17.72 -29.41
C ILE A 440 9.50 -18.07 -30.51
N PRO A 441 9.67 -17.54 -31.74
CA PRO A 441 8.67 -17.66 -32.79
C PRO A 441 8.37 -19.10 -33.23
N LYS A 442 9.24 -20.07 -32.96
CA LYS A 442 9.02 -21.47 -33.32
C LYS A 442 8.44 -22.27 -32.15
N LEU A 443 9.07 -22.24 -30.99
CA LEU A 443 8.64 -22.97 -29.80
C LEU A 443 7.23 -22.55 -29.38
N SER A 444 6.89 -21.27 -29.48
CA SER A 444 5.56 -20.80 -29.07
C SER A 444 4.42 -21.31 -29.96
N GLN A 445 4.73 -21.81 -31.16
CA GLN A 445 3.76 -22.33 -32.13
C GLN A 445 3.60 -23.85 -32.01
N THR A 446 4.38 -24.53 -31.17
CA THR A 446 4.26 -25.97 -30.99
C THR A 446 3.04 -26.29 -30.13
N PRO A 447 2.29 -27.37 -30.44
CA PRO A 447 1.19 -27.83 -29.59
C PRO A 447 1.63 -28.12 -28.14
N GLU A 448 2.90 -28.49 -27.94
CA GLU A 448 3.48 -28.86 -26.66
C GLU A 448 3.94 -27.65 -25.82
N PHE A 449 3.89 -26.41 -26.33
CA PHE A 449 4.48 -25.24 -25.66
C PHE A 449 4.00 -25.07 -24.21
N LYS A 450 2.70 -25.27 -23.96
CA LYS A 450 2.15 -25.19 -22.60
C LYS A 450 2.71 -26.29 -21.69
N ALA A 451 2.78 -27.52 -22.19
CA ALA A 451 3.34 -28.65 -21.45
C ALA A 451 4.84 -28.47 -21.19
N PHE A 452 5.56 -27.88 -22.15
CA PHE A 452 6.96 -27.48 -22.00
C PHE A 452 7.12 -26.47 -20.85
N CYS A 453 6.31 -25.41 -20.83
CA CYS A 453 6.36 -24.42 -19.75
C CYS A 453 6.04 -25.04 -18.38
N ASP A 454 4.98 -25.86 -18.32
CA ASP A 454 4.57 -26.54 -17.08
C ASP A 454 5.68 -27.49 -16.57
N LYS A 455 6.43 -28.18 -17.45
CA LYS A 455 7.56 -29.06 -17.08
C LYS A 455 8.67 -28.34 -16.33
N TYR A 456 8.94 -27.08 -16.68
CA TYR A 456 10.02 -26.29 -16.07
C TYR A 456 9.52 -25.33 -14.98
N ASN A 457 8.27 -25.46 -14.53
CA ASN A 457 7.64 -24.52 -13.58
C ASN A 457 7.71 -23.05 -14.03
N ILE A 458 7.64 -22.81 -15.35
CA ILE A 458 7.58 -21.46 -15.93
C ILE A 458 6.18 -21.16 -16.47
N GLN A 459 5.86 -19.89 -16.61
CA GLN A 459 4.63 -19.40 -17.21
C GLN A 459 4.95 -18.43 -18.33
N ALA A 460 4.27 -18.59 -19.47
CA ALA A 460 4.30 -17.67 -20.59
C ALA A 460 3.12 -16.68 -20.53
N ARG A 461 3.39 -15.39 -20.79
CA ARG A 461 2.39 -14.32 -20.94
C ARG A 461 2.73 -13.45 -22.16
N GLY A 462 1.76 -12.66 -22.64
CA GLY A 462 2.05 -11.61 -23.62
C GLY A 462 2.89 -10.47 -23.02
N ILE A 463 3.46 -9.65 -23.89
CA ILE A 463 4.46 -8.62 -23.54
C ILE A 463 3.89 -7.44 -22.73
N HIS A 464 2.56 -7.30 -22.67
CA HIS A 464 1.89 -6.24 -21.92
C HIS A 464 1.34 -6.74 -20.57
N GLY A 465 1.70 -7.96 -20.16
CA GLY A 465 1.31 -8.54 -18.87
C GLY A 465 0.25 -9.63 -18.95
N GLU A 466 -0.47 -9.83 -17.84
CA GLU A 466 -1.47 -10.90 -17.71
C GLU A 466 -2.61 -10.70 -18.70
N HIS A 467 -3.04 -11.79 -19.34
CA HIS A 467 -4.14 -11.81 -20.33
C HIS A 467 -3.90 -11.02 -21.64
N THR A 468 -2.65 -10.67 -21.96
CA THR A 468 -2.32 -10.00 -23.22
C THR A 468 -1.79 -10.97 -24.27
N GLU A 469 -2.07 -10.73 -25.55
CA GLU A 469 -1.52 -11.53 -26.65
C GLU A 469 -0.04 -11.22 -26.88
N SER A 470 0.74 -12.24 -27.26
CA SER A 470 2.11 -12.07 -27.70
C SER A 470 2.16 -11.38 -29.06
N VAL A 471 3.02 -10.37 -29.23
CA VAL A 471 3.21 -9.69 -30.51
C VAL A 471 4.55 -10.13 -31.11
N GLY A 472 4.50 -10.70 -32.33
CA GLY A 472 5.71 -11.01 -33.11
C GLY A 472 6.58 -12.13 -32.54
N GLY A 473 6.00 -13.09 -31.82
CA GLY A 473 6.73 -14.21 -31.22
C GLY A 473 7.55 -13.86 -29.97
N VAL A 474 7.30 -12.69 -29.36
CA VAL A 474 7.91 -12.29 -28.09
C VAL A 474 6.97 -12.61 -26.93
N TYR A 475 7.50 -13.26 -25.90
CA TYR A 475 6.76 -13.65 -24.69
C TYR A 475 7.46 -13.17 -23.43
N ASP A 476 6.68 -12.87 -22.39
CA ASP A 476 7.14 -12.81 -21.00
C ASP A 476 7.16 -14.24 -20.46
N ILE A 477 8.36 -14.78 -20.25
CA ILE A 477 8.58 -16.08 -19.61
C ILE A 477 9.06 -15.85 -18.19
N SER A 478 8.38 -16.42 -17.21
CA SER A 478 8.66 -16.18 -15.78
C SER A 478 8.52 -17.44 -14.92
N ASN A 479 9.13 -17.46 -13.72
CA ASN A 479 8.84 -18.51 -12.75
C ASN A 479 7.36 -18.47 -12.33
N LYS A 480 6.73 -19.64 -12.36
CA LYS A 480 5.32 -19.83 -11.99
C LYS A 480 5.15 -19.88 -10.46
N ARG A 481 6.06 -20.58 -9.77
CA ARG A 481 6.01 -20.80 -8.31
C ARG A 481 6.56 -19.58 -7.56
N ARG A 482 5.92 -19.24 -6.44
CA ARG A 482 6.35 -18.19 -5.50
C ARG A 482 6.36 -18.65 -4.04
N LEU A 483 5.52 -19.63 -3.71
CA LEU A 483 5.35 -20.23 -2.39
C LEU A 483 5.99 -21.63 -2.32
N GLY A 484 6.48 -22.02 -1.14
CA GLY A 484 7.12 -23.33 -0.91
C GLY A 484 8.52 -23.50 -1.51
N LEU A 485 9.25 -22.40 -1.73
CA LEU A 485 10.66 -22.35 -2.17
C LEU A 485 11.27 -21.01 -1.75
N THR A 486 12.59 -20.93 -1.64
CA THR A 486 13.36 -19.72 -1.35
C THR A 486 13.49 -18.81 -2.57
N GLU A 487 13.93 -17.56 -2.38
CA GLU A 487 14.17 -16.62 -3.47
C GLU A 487 15.26 -17.11 -4.43
N ILE A 488 16.32 -17.73 -3.91
CA ILE A 488 17.40 -18.33 -4.72
C ILE A 488 16.91 -19.56 -5.51
N GLU A 489 16.01 -20.37 -4.95
CA GLU A 489 15.40 -21.47 -5.71
C GLU A 489 14.47 -20.97 -6.81
N ALA A 490 13.68 -19.92 -6.53
CA ALA A 490 12.75 -19.34 -7.50
C ALA A 490 13.46 -18.70 -8.70
N ILE A 491 14.55 -17.97 -8.46
CA ILE A 491 15.37 -17.38 -9.54
C ILE A 491 16.06 -18.48 -10.37
N GLN A 492 16.50 -19.57 -9.74
CA GLN A 492 17.11 -20.71 -10.44
C GLN A 492 16.09 -21.53 -11.24
N GLU A 493 14.83 -21.66 -10.77
CA GLU A 493 13.74 -22.23 -11.59
C GLU A 493 13.53 -21.40 -12.87
N MET A 494 13.49 -20.07 -12.74
CA MET A 494 13.38 -19.18 -13.91
C MET A 494 14.56 -19.37 -14.86
N ARG A 495 15.79 -19.31 -14.36
CA ARG A 495 17.03 -19.52 -15.14
C ARG A 495 16.97 -20.80 -15.95
N ARG A 496 16.78 -21.96 -15.29
CA ARG A 496 16.76 -23.28 -15.95
C ARG A 496 15.66 -23.36 -17.00
N GLY A 497 14.49 -22.79 -16.71
CA GLY A 497 13.38 -22.74 -17.65
C GLY A 497 13.73 -21.92 -18.90
N VAL A 498 14.33 -20.74 -18.74
CA VAL A 498 14.74 -19.88 -19.86
C VAL A 498 15.88 -20.49 -20.67
N GLU A 499 16.88 -21.08 -20.02
CA GLU A 499 17.95 -21.81 -20.71
C GLU A 499 17.38 -22.96 -21.57
N ALA A 500 16.39 -23.71 -21.05
CA ALA A 500 15.70 -24.75 -21.81
C ALA A 500 14.88 -24.17 -22.98
N VAL A 501 14.19 -23.04 -22.78
CA VAL A 501 13.47 -22.32 -23.83
C VAL A 501 14.42 -21.93 -24.98
N ILE A 502 15.58 -21.36 -24.64
CA ILE A 502 16.61 -20.96 -25.62
C ILE A 502 17.09 -22.17 -26.41
N ALA A 503 17.42 -23.27 -25.72
CA ALA A 503 17.90 -24.48 -26.35
C ALA A 503 16.87 -25.09 -27.32
N GLU A 504 15.61 -25.20 -26.91
CA GLU A 504 14.57 -25.79 -27.75
C GLU A 504 14.20 -24.89 -28.95
N GLU A 505 14.15 -23.57 -28.76
CA GLU A 505 13.95 -22.64 -29.88
C GLU A 505 15.10 -22.73 -30.90
N LYS A 506 16.37 -22.82 -30.46
CA LYS A 506 17.52 -23.00 -31.37
C LYS A 506 17.45 -24.32 -32.13
N LYS A 507 17.10 -25.41 -31.44
CA LYS A 507 16.87 -26.71 -32.07
C LYS A 507 15.77 -26.66 -33.14
N LEU A 508 14.62 -26.06 -32.82
CA LEU A 508 13.54 -25.83 -33.79
C LEU A 508 13.97 -24.85 -34.90
N ALA A 509 14.89 -23.93 -34.60
CA ALA A 509 15.49 -23.01 -35.55
C ALA A 509 16.34 -23.70 -36.62
N GLY A 510 16.83 -24.91 -36.34
CA GLY A 510 17.88 -25.57 -37.13
C GLY A 510 19.26 -24.94 -36.88
N LYS A 511 19.44 -24.33 -35.71
CA LYS A 511 20.67 -23.65 -35.27
C LYS A 511 21.41 -24.45 -34.22
#